data_AF-A0A2N7V0Y9-F1
#
_entry.id   AF-A0A2N7V0Y9-F1
#
_cell.length_a   1.000
_cell.length_b   1.000
_cell.length_c   1.000
_cell.angle_alpha   90.00
_cell.angle_beta   90.00
_cell.angle_gamma   90.00
#
_symmetry.space_group_name_H-M   'P 1'
#
loop_
_entity.id
_entity.type
_entity.pdbx_description
1 polymer ?
#
loop_
_entity_poly.entity_id
_entity_poly.type
_entity_poly.pdbx_seq_one_letter_code
_entity_poly.pdbx_strand_id
1 'polypeptide(L)'
;MSTEPWAYQLAHKIIDLHGALPIKSAGALHFESEINRLIRDYPAARIKKKFELPLKFCVGREVGHLPLGIIVYGARNQYCHFGESRRLDPLNELVFNHLQQLYADAEWLNFDAKAGGRILALTATSTLYWTADENDGIVGFERFCEDMSDVVGQAY
;
A
#
# COMPACT_ATOMS: atom_id res chain seq x y z
N MET A 1 10.15 -20.15 8.97
CA MET A 1 10.50 -19.73 7.60
C MET A 1 10.47 -18.21 7.55
N SER A 2 11.60 -17.60 7.20
CA SER A 2 11.74 -16.15 7.06
C SER A 2 10.98 -15.69 5.82
N THR A 3 9.74 -15.23 5.98
CA THR A 3 8.94 -14.65 4.90
C THR A 3 9.42 -13.22 4.64
N GLU A 4 10.57 -13.08 4.00
CA GLU A 4 10.94 -11.80 3.40
C GLU A 4 9.91 -11.50 2.29
N PRO A 5 9.20 -10.36 2.30
CA PRO A 5 8.23 -10.03 1.28
C PRO A 5 8.98 -9.49 0.04
N TRP A 6 9.73 -10.37 -0.61
CA TRP A 6 10.41 -10.15 -1.88
C TRP A 6 9.47 -9.53 -2.92
N ALA A 7 8.18 -9.88 -2.85
CA ALA A 7 7.13 -9.35 -3.71
C ALA A 7 7.07 -7.81 -3.70
N TYR A 8 7.23 -7.15 -2.55
CA TYR A 8 7.21 -5.69 -2.49
C TYR A 8 8.46 -5.04 -3.06
N GLN A 9 9.64 -5.61 -2.79
CA GLN A 9 10.88 -5.09 -3.37
C GLN A 9 10.88 -5.27 -4.88
N LEU A 10 10.44 -6.43 -5.36
CA LEU A 10 10.31 -6.72 -6.78
C LEU A 10 9.27 -5.82 -7.45
N ALA A 11 8.04 -5.74 -6.92
CA ALA A 11 6.98 -4.90 -7.45
C ALA A 11 7.40 -3.43 -7.48
N HIS A 12 8.00 -2.92 -6.40
CA HIS A 12 8.53 -1.56 -6.37
C HIS A 12 9.55 -1.35 -7.48
N LYS A 13 10.45 -2.32 -7.73
CA LYS A 13 11.44 -2.22 -8.79
C LYS A 13 10.81 -2.27 -10.19
N ILE A 14 9.79 -3.10 -10.39
CA ILE A 14 9.03 -3.16 -11.65
C ILE A 14 8.35 -1.81 -11.92
N ILE A 15 7.62 -1.26 -10.94
CA ILE A 15 6.96 0.05 -11.07
C ILE A 15 8.00 1.15 -11.36
N ASP A 16 9.14 1.13 -10.66
CA ASP A 16 10.19 2.14 -10.80
C ASP A 16 10.79 2.19 -12.21
N LEU A 17 10.90 1.03 -12.87
CA LEU A 17 11.49 0.86 -14.20
C LEU A 17 10.47 0.90 -15.35
N HIS A 18 9.27 0.38 -15.13
CA HIS A 18 8.33 0.01 -16.18
C HIS A 18 6.92 0.54 -15.96
N GLY A 19 6.67 1.26 -14.87
CA GLY A 19 5.35 1.83 -14.61
C GLY A 19 4.85 2.63 -15.81
N ALA A 20 3.69 2.26 -16.33
CA ALA A 20 3.00 2.96 -17.40
C ALA A 20 2.71 4.41 -17.01
N LEU A 21 2.29 5.24 -17.98
CA LEU A 21 2.09 6.69 -17.82
C LEU A 21 1.37 7.03 -16.51
N PRO A 22 2.06 7.64 -15.52
CA PRO A 22 1.49 7.85 -14.19
C PRO A 22 0.44 8.96 -14.23
N ILE A 23 -0.79 8.61 -13.91
CA ILE A 23 -1.94 9.52 -13.88
C ILE A 23 -2.74 9.24 -12.61
N LYS A 24 -3.16 10.30 -11.92
CA LYS A 24 -4.08 10.14 -10.78
C LYS A 24 -5.47 9.82 -11.31
N SER A 25 -5.96 8.63 -10.97
CA SER A 25 -7.33 8.20 -11.15
C SER A 25 -8.31 9.05 -10.32
N ALA A 26 -9.61 8.93 -10.62
CA ALA A 26 -10.65 9.60 -9.86
C ALA A 26 -10.64 9.19 -8.37
N GLY A 27 -10.38 7.91 -8.07
CA GLY A 27 -10.24 7.43 -6.69
C GLY A 27 -9.02 8.04 -6.00
N ALA A 28 -7.86 8.05 -6.64
CA ALA A 28 -6.65 8.68 -6.08
C ALA A 28 -6.87 10.17 -5.78
N LEU A 29 -7.52 10.91 -6.68
CA LEU A 29 -7.87 12.31 -6.46
C LEU A 29 -8.88 12.49 -5.32
N HIS A 30 -9.87 11.60 -5.24
CA HIS A 30 -10.85 11.59 -4.15
C HIS A 30 -10.16 11.36 -2.79
N PHE A 31 -9.29 10.35 -2.70
CA PHE A 31 -8.50 10.05 -1.50
C PHE A 31 -7.66 11.27 -1.08
N GLU A 32 -6.90 11.85 -2.00
CA GLU A 32 -6.12 13.06 -1.73
C GLU A 32 -6.98 14.21 -1.21
N SER A 33 -8.13 14.45 -1.84
CA SER A 33 -9.06 15.51 -1.45
C SER A 33 -9.58 15.30 -0.03
N GLU A 34 -9.97 14.07 0.30
CA GLU A 34 -10.50 13.73 1.62
C GLU A 34 -9.43 13.85 2.72
N ILE A 35 -8.21 13.41 2.45
CA ILE A 35 -7.08 13.62 3.39
C ILE A 35 -6.80 15.11 3.58
N ASN A 36 -6.79 15.91 2.50
CA ASN A 36 -6.60 17.35 2.61
C ASN A 36 -7.75 18.05 3.35
N ARG A 37 -8.98 17.55 3.22
CA ARG A 37 -10.13 17.99 4.01
C ARG A 37 -9.87 17.74 5.50
N LEU A 38 -9.49 16.52 5.87
CA LEU A 38 -9.16 16.17 7.25
C LEU A 38 -7.98 16.98 7.81
N ILE A 39 -6.90 17.18 7.06
CA ILE A 39 -5.76 17.99 7.54
C ILE A 39 -6.19 19.41 7.90
N ARG A 40 -7.06 20.02 7.08
CA ARG A 40 -7.58 21.36 7.33
C ARG A 40 -8.54 21.41 8.51
N ASP A 41 -9.40 20.40 8.63
CA ASP A 41 -10.43 20.34 9.68
C ASP A 41 -9.83 19.94 11.05
N TYR A 42 -8.62 19.35 11.07
CA TYR A 42 -7.91 18.91 12.28
C TYR A 42 -6.54 19.61 12.43
N PRO A 43 -6.46 20.76 13.13
CA PRO A 43 -5.22 21.56 13.29
C PRO A 43 -4.04 20.80 13.92
N ALA A 44 -4.32 19.75 14.70
CA ALA A 44 -3.33 18.88 15.32
C ALA A 44 -2.71 17.84 14.35
N ALA A 45 -3.16 17.77 13.09
CA ALA A 45 -2.61 16.86 12.09
C ALA A 45 -1.09 17.00 11.97
N ARG A 46 -0.40 15.86 11.85
CA ARG A 46 1.07 15.82 11.66
C ARG A 46 1.50 16.42 10.33
N ILE A 47 0.68 16.24 9.30
CA ILE A 47 0.91 16.81 7.97
C ILE A 47 0.52 18.29 8.04
N LYS A 48 1.47 19.18 7.78
CA LYS A 48 1.27 20.64 7.79
C LYS A 48 1.15 21.26 6.40
N LYS A 49 1.49 20.50 5.37
CA LYS A 49 1.42 20.91 3.96
C LYS A 49 0.26 20.19 3.27
N LYS A 50 -0.09 20.65 2.07
CA LYS A 50 -0.99 19.90 1.19
C LYS A 50 -0.45 18.48 1.00
N PHE A 51 -1.30 17.50 1.24
CA PHE A 51 -1.01 16.09 1.00
C PHE A 51 -1.18 15.78 -0.48
N GLU A 52 -0.20 15.09 -1.06
CA GLU A 52 -0.20 14.65 -2.45
C GLU A 52 0.44 13.26 -2.52
N LEU A 53 -0.24 12.32 -3.17
CA LEU A 53 0.28 11.02 -3.52
C LEU A 53 1.41 11.20 -4.54
N PRO A 54 2.53 10.46 -4.40
CA PRO A 54 3.61 10.54 -5.37
C PRO A 54 3.12 10.05 -6.73
N LEU A 55 3.11 10.94 -7.72
CA LEU A 55 2.56 10.66 -9.05
C LEU A 55 3.16 9.40 -9.67
N LYS A 56 4.47 9.18 -9.51
CA LYS A 56 5.19 8.00 -10.03
C LYS A 56 4.59 6.65 -9.58
N PHE A 57 3.91 6.61 -8.44
CA PHE A 57 3.30 5.40 -7.89
C PHE A 57 1.77 5.34 -8.13
N CYS A 58 1.20 6.31 -8.83
CA CYS A 58 -0.21 6.31 -9.24
C CYS A 58 -0.38 5.46 -10.51
N VAL A 59 -0.16 4.16 -10.38
CA VAL A 59 -0.21 3.16 -11.46
C VAL A 59 -0.92 1.87 -11.01
N GLY A 60 -1.38 1.09 -11.99
CA GLY A 60 -2.13 -0.14 -11.79
C GLY A 60 -3.57 0.11 -11.35
N ARG A 61 -4.30 -0.97 -11.05
CA ARG A 61 -5.67 -0.92 -10.56
C ARG A 61 -5.80 -0.17 -9.22
N GLU A 62 -7.02 0.25 -8.92
CA GLU A 62 -7.34 0.84 -7.62
C GLU A 62 -7.89 -0.20 -6.64
N VAL A 63 -7.49 -0.10 -5.37
CA VAL A 63 -8.08 -0.84 -4.25
C VAL A 63 -8.54 0.16 -3.20
N GLY A 64 -9.86 0.28 -3.05
CA GLY A 64 -10.48 1.32 -2.24
C GLY A 64 -9.89 2.70 -2.54
N HIS A 65 -9.95 3.18 -3.78
CA HIS A 65 -9.44 4.51 -4.16
C HIS A 65 -7.92 4.72 -4.08
N LEU A 66 -7.12 3.70 -3.76
CA LEU A 66 -5.66 3.78 -3.77
C LEU A 66 -5.10 3.01 -4.97
N PRO A 67 -4.24 3.62 -5.80
CA PRO A 67 -3.51 2.90 -6.83
C PRO A 67 -2.62 1.80 -6.23
N LEU A 68 -2.52 0.67 -6.92
CA LEU A 68 -1.64 -0.45 -6.55
C LEU A 68 -0.22 0.03 -6.21
N GLY A 69 0.36 0.90 -7.03
CA GLY A 69 1.70 1.41 -6.79
C GLY A 69 1.86 2.17 -5.47
N ILE A 70 0.82 2.86 -5.00
CA ILE A 70 0.81 3.55 -3.69
C ILE A 70 0.81 2.53 -2.55
N ILE A 71 0.05 1.44 -2.69
CA ILE A 71 0.01 0.35 -1.72
C ILE A 71 1.38 -0.33 -1.63
N VAL A 72 1.98 -0.65 -2.77
CA VAL A 72 3.34 -1.23 -2.85
C VAL A 72 4.38 -0.30 -2.25
N TYR A 73 4.32 1.00 -2.55
CA TYR A 73 5.23 1.99 -1.99
C TYR A 73 5.15 2.03 -0.45
N GLY A 74 3.93 2.08 0.09
CA GLY A 74 3.69 2.09 1.53
C GLY A 74 4.21 0.83 2.23
N ALA A 75 3.89 -0.35 1.67
CA ALA A 75 4.32 -1.65 2.17
C ALA A 75 5.84 -1.82 2.15
N ARG A 76 6.50 -1.47 1.03
CA ARG A 76 7.97 -1.52 0.91
C ARG A 76 8.64 -0.61 1.92
N ASN A 77 8.14 0.63 2.06
CA ASN A 77 8.71 1.59 2.99
C ASN A 77 8.57 1.14 4.45
N GLN A 78 7.41 0.60 4.85
CA GLN A 78 7.27 0.02 6.19
C GLN A 78 8.20 -1.18 6.40
N TYR A 79 8.30 -2.09 5.43
CA TYR A 79 9.16 -3.26 5.55
C TYR A 79 10.63 -2.86 5.79
N CYS A 80 11.15 -1.92 5.01
CA CYS A 80 12.53 -1.46 5.16
C CYS A 80 12.84 -0.81 6.51
N HIS A 81 11.83 -0.24 7.18
CA HIS A 81 11.99 0.46 8.45
C HIS A 81 11.37 -0.31 9.63
N PHE A 82 11.05 -1.60 9.45
CA PHE A 82 10.33 -2.41 10.46
C PHE A 82 11.04 -2.48 11.82
N GLY A 83 12.36 -2.54 11.84
CA GLY A 83 13.17 -2.62 13.06
C GLY A 83 13.50 -1.26 13.68
N GLU A 84 13.10 -0.15 13.04
CA GLU A 84 13.40 1.18 13.55
C GLU A 84 12.36 1.59 14.61
N SER A 85 12.81 2.16 15.73
CA SER A 85 11.93 2.76 16.75
C SER A 85 11.23 4.04 16.27
N ARG A 86 11.42 4.40 14.99
CA ARG A 86 10.86 5.60 14.37
C ARG A 86 9.41 5.37 13.98
N ARG A 87 8.60 6.39 14.20
CA ARG A 87 7.20 6.41 13.79
C ARG A 87 7.10 6.39 12.26
N LEU A 88 6.08 5.71 11.74
CA LEU A 88 5.81 5.66 10.30
C LEU A 88 5.66 7.07 9.70
N ASP A 89 6.07 7.17 8.43
CA ASP A 89 5.74 8.33 7.61
C ASP A 89 4.21 8.49 7.54
N PRO A 90 3.67 9.72 7.65
CA PRO A 90 2.23 9.94 7.62
C PRO A 90 1.52 9.36 6.39
N LEU A 91 2.14 9.32 5.20
CA LEU A 91 1.54 8.71 4.02
C LEU A 91 1.29 7.22 4.24
N ASN A 92 2.26 6.51 4.82
CA ASN A 92 2.12 5.09 5.15
C ASN A 92 1.02 4.86 6.18
N GLU A 93 0.96 5.66 7.25
CA GLU A 93 -0.10 5.56 8.26
C GLU A 93 -1.50 5.72 7.61
N LEU A 94 -1.65 6.69 6.71
CA LEU A 94 -2.91 6.94 6.03
C LEU A 94 -3.32 5.81 5.08
N VAL A 95 -2.38 5.29 4.28
CA VAL A 95 -2.63 4.16 3.37
C VAL A 95 -3.10 2.94 4.17
N PHE A 96 -2.41 2.56 5.24
CA PHE A 96 -2.79 1.37 6.00
C PHE A 96 -4.09 1.55 6.78
N ASN A 97 -4.34 2.72 7.37
CA ASN A 97 -5.62 3.00 8.02
C ASN A 97 -6.78 2.89 7.03
N HIS A 98 -6.60 3.41 5.82
CA HIS A 98 -7.60 3.35 4.76
C HIS A 98 -7.87 1.91 4.33
N LEU A 99 -6.82 1.14 4.05
CA LEU A 99 -6.97 -0.28 3.68
C LEU A 99 -7.65 -1.08 4.80
N GLN A 100 -7.32 -0.81 6.06
CA GLN A 100 -7.95 -1.50 7.20
C GLN A 100 -9.45 -1.22 7.30
N GLN A 101 -9.90 0.00 7.00
CA GLN A 101 -11.34 0.34 6.98
C GLN A 101 -12.14 -0.45 5.94
N LEU A 102 -11.51 -0.87 4.85
CA LEU A 102 -12.15 -1.74 3.84
C LEU A 102 -12.44 -3.15 4.39
N TYR A 103 -11.73 -3.55 5.45
CA TYR A 103 -11.82 -4.86 6.09
C TYR A 103 -12.19 -4.71 7.56
N ALA A 104 -13.23 -3.92 7.88
CA ALA A 104 -13.65 -3.63 9.26
C ALA A 104 -13.88 -4.89 10.14
N ASP A 105 -14.09 -6.06 9.52
CA ASP A 105 -14.25 -7.36 10.20
C ASP A 105 -12.93 -8.15 10.36
N ALA A 106 -11.79 -7.63 9.88
CA ALA A 106 -10.48 -8.22 10.08
C ALA A 106 -9.92 -7.80 11.44
N GLU A 107 -10.53 -8.31 12.51
CA GLU A 107 -10.16 -8.04 13.91
C GLU A 107 -8.66 -8.27 14.21
N TRP A 108 -7.99 -9.10 13.40
CA TRP A 108 -6.57 -9.46 13.50
C TRP A 108 -5.59 -8.47 12.87
N LEU A 109 -6.09 -7.46 12.14
CA LEU A 109 -5.31 -6.38 11.50
C LEU A 109 -5.28 -5.08 12.32
N ASN A 110 -5.78 -5.12 13.57
CA ASN A 110 -5.96 -3.94 14.40
C ASN A 110 -4.66 -3.33 14.96
N PHE A 111 -4.68 -1.99 14.97
CA PHE A 111 -3.63 -1.05 15.32
C PHE A 111 -3.30 -1.10 16.82
N ASP A 112 -2.11 -1.57 17.19
CA ASP A 112 -1.50 -1.16 18.45
C ASP A 112 0.00 -0.92 18.28
N ALA A 113 0.36 0.36 18.19
CA ALA A 113 1.73 0.85 18.16
C ALA A 113 2.30 0.86 19.58
N LYS A 114 2.55 -0.34 20.13
CA LYS A 114 3.41 -0.56 21.31
C LYS A 114 4.38 -1.71 21.03
N ALA A 115 5.44 -1.78 21.84
CA ALA A 115 6.50 -2.77 21.71
C ALA A 115 5.93 -4.19 21.51
N GLY A 116 6.15 -4.77 20.31
CA GLY A 116 5.56 -6.04 19.88
C GLY A 116 4.48 -5.94 18.78
N GLY A 117 4.20 -4.76 18.22
CA GLY A 117 3.17 -4.55 17.18
C GLY A 117 3.37 -5.34 15.86
N ARG A 118 2.27 -5.84 15.29
CA ARG A 118 2.22 -6.68 14.07
C ARG A 118 2.40 -5.89 12.77
N ILE A 119 2.88 -6.60 11.75
CA ILE A 119 3.35 -6.13 10.44
C ILE A 119 2.18 -5.69 9.54
N LEU A 120 2.03 -4.38 9.24
CA LEU A 120 0.98 -3.87 8.31
C LEU A 120 1.28 -4.18 6.83
N ALA A 121 2.51 -4.61 6.52
CA ALA A 121 2.81 -5.20 5.22
C ALA A 121 2.01 -6.49 4.95
N LEU A 122 1.50 -7.19 5.99
CA LEU A 122 0.57 -8.30 5.80
C LEU A 122 -0.83 -7.83 5.38
N THR A 123 -1.27 -6.65 5.82
CA THR A 123 -2.50 -6.00 5.36
C THR A 123 -2.44 -5.76 3.86
N ALA A 124 -1.31 -5.27 3.36
CA ALA A 124 -1.13 -5.03 1.93
C ALA A 124 -1.10 -6.34 1.11
N THR A 125 -0.46 -7.42 1.58
CA THR A 125 -0.41 -8.68 0.81
C THR A 125 -1.78 -9.33 0.80
N SER A 126 -2.52 -9.24 1.91
CA SER A 126 -3.90 -9.72 2.00
C SER A 126 -4.83 -8.90 1.10
N THR A 127 -4.68 -7.57 1.11
CA THR A 127 -5.46 -6.64 0.25
C THR A 127 -5.23 -6.90 -1.24
N LEU A 128 -3.99 -7.23 -1.59
CA LEU A 128 -3.61 -7.51 -2.97
C LEU A 128 -3.82 -8.97 -3.37
N TYR A 129 -4.17 -9.84 -2.41
CA TYR A 129 -4.24 -11.29 -2.58
C TYR A 129 -2.93 -11.88 -3.11
N TRP A 130 -1.79 -11.34 -2.67
CA TRP A 130 -0.45 -11.87 -2.97
C TRP A 130 -0.01 -12.90 -1.91
N THR A 131 -0.96 -13.65 -1.36
CA THR A 131 -0.71 -14.65 -0.31
C THR A 131 -0.11 -15.90 -0.92
N ALA A 132 1.01 -16.34 -0.35
CA ALA A 132 1.56 -17.66 -0.60
C ALA A 132 1.24 -18.50 0.63
N ASP A 133 0.05 -19.13 0.67
CA ASP A 133 -0.23 -20.17 1.65
C ASP A 133 -0.14 -21.56 0.98
N GLU A 134 0.05 -22.58 1.81
CA GLU A 134 0.22 -23.97 1.40
C GLU A 134 -1.01 -24.59 0.70
N ASN A 135 -2.17 -23.93 0.78
CA ASN A 135 -3.42 -24.26 0.10
C ASN A 135 -3.70 -23.37 -1.13
N ASP A 136 -3.07 -22.20 -1.22
CA ASP A 136 -3.25 -21.19 -2.28
C ASP A 136 -2.36 -21.46 -3.52
N GLY A 137 -1.33 -22.30 -3.38
CA GLY A 137 -0.56 -22.97 -4.45
C GLY A 137 0.10 -22.07 -5.51
N ILE A 138 -0.71 -21.42 -6.35
CA ILE A 138 -0.33 -20.58 -7.51
C ILE A 138 -1.14 -19.26 -7.56
N VAL A 139 -2.31 -19.18 -6.92
CA VAL A 139 -3.29 -18.09 -7.09
C VAL A 139 -2.70 -16.73 -6.71
N GLY A 140 -1.98 -16.65 -5.58
CA GLY A 140 -1.35 -15.40 -5.17
C GLY A 140 -0.22 -14.94 -6.12
N PHE A 141 0.46 -15.87 -6.78
CA PHE A 141 1.48 -15.55 -7.78
C PHE A 141 0.84 -15.12 -9.11
N GLU A 142 -0.23 -15.78 -9.54
CA GLU A 142 -1.03 -15.35 -10.70
C GLU A 142 -1.56 -13.93 -10.49
N ARG A 143 -2.11 -13.65 -9.31
CA ARG A 143 -2.59 -12.31 -8.98
C ARG A 143 -1.49 -11.26 -8.99
N PHE A 144 -0.31 -11.61 -8.50
CA PHE A 144 0.87 -10.76 -8.62
C PHE A 144 1.23 -10.48 -10.08
N CYS A 145 1.24 -11.50 -10.95
CA CYS A 145 1.56 -11.35 -12.37
C CYS A 145 0.51 -10.50 -13.11
N GLU A 146 -0.78 -10.68 -12.82
CA GLU A 146 -1.85 -9.82 -13.33
C GLU A 146 -1.64 -8.36 -12.92
N ASP A 147 -1.40 -8.13 -11.62
CA ASP A 147 -1.17 -6.79 -11.07
C ASP A 147 0.06 -6.12 -11.69
N MET A 148 1.14 -6.88 -11.96
CA MET A 148 2.31 -6.35 -12.66
C MET A 148 2.05 -6.13 -14.14
N SER A 149 1.24 -6.97 -14.80
CA SER A 149 0.83 -6.79 -16.19
C SER A 149 0.10 -5.45 -16.38
N ASP A 150 -0.81 -5.15 -15.45
CA ASP A 150 -1.54 -3.88 -15.41
C ASP A 150 -0.59 -2.68 -15.25
N VAL A 151 0.45 -2.82 -14.41
CA VAL A 151 1.46 -1.76 -14.19
C VAL A 151 2.29 -1.49 -15.43
N VAL A 152 2.70 -2.54 -16.15
CA VAL A 152 3.58 -2.44 -17.32
C VAL A 152 2.79 -2.16 -18.62
N GLY A 153 1.48 -2.43 -18.62
CA GLY A 153 0.63 -2.36 -19.81
C GLY A 153 0.91 -3.49 -20.81
N GLN A 154 1.47 -4.61 -20.35
CA GLN A 154 1.81 -5.79 -21.15
C GLN A 154 1.53 -7.04 -20.31
N ALA A 155 1.03 -8.11 -20.93
CA ALA A 155 0.82 -9.38 -20.24
C ALA A 155 2.15 -10.06 -19.88
N TYR A 156 2.24 -10.56 -18.65
CA TYR A 156 3.33 -11.42 -18.18
C TYR A 156 3.14 -12.90 -18.56
#